data_AF-A0A4Q6F5Q3-F1
#
_entry.id   AF-A0A4Q6F5Q3-F1
#
_cell.length_a   1.000
_cell.length_b   1.000
_cell.length_c   1.000
_cell.angle_alpha   90.00
_cell.angle_beta   90.00
_cell.angle_gamma   90.00
#
_symmetry.space_group_name_H-M   'P 1'
#
loop_
_entity.id
_entity.type
_entity.pdbx_description
1 polymer ?
#
loop_
_entity_poly.entity_id
_entity_poly.type
_entity_poly.pdbx_seq_one_letter_code
_entity_poly.pdbx_strand_id
1 'polypeptide(L)'
;MGIDKSLLRSHMKKIFTRVLMLALASAYAQSCSLMGGKDKSVGANQEIHASQPQPEVWFKGNVDEAFKIAKKDKKMVFLYWGAVWCPPCNELKQQIFSKPRFAELMTNFVPVYLDGDTEAAQIWGEKFQASGYPTVLILDENQKELFRLSTVLSIEEFDGAVQSVLASSGSLERAASAVMESRAKHKDLLVLAYSSWDQLPEAQWPASRRINLMEQAFESAETSPEKSIFGSQWITQLVAEKTKLSEKLLQRVFA
;
A
#
# COMPACT_ATOMS: atom_id res chain seq x y z
N MET A 1 37.66 -3.42 -50.37
CA MET A 1 37.18 -2.46 -51.38
C MET A 1 36.23 -1.50 -50.71
N GLY A 2 36.72 -0.30 -50.37
CA GLY A 2 35.94 0.73 -49.70
C GLY A 2 35.07 1.47 -50.72
N ILE A 3 33.76 1.55 -50.43
CA ILE A 3 32.84 2.38 -51.18
C ILE A 3 32.85 3.77 -50.56
N ASP A 4 33.23 4.73 -51.38
CA ASP A 4 33.48 6.13 -51.07
C ASP A 4 32.19 6.88 -50.68
N LYS A 5 32.16 7.42 -49.45
CA LYS A 5 31.04 8.20 -48.88
C LYS A 5 30.96 9.63 -49.44
N SER A 6 31.82 10.01 -50.39
CA SER A 6 31.78 11.29 -51.09
C SER A 6 30.55 11.46 -52.00
N LEU A 7 29.91 10.37 -52.43
CA LEU A 7 28.75 10.41 -53.33
C LEU A 7 27.41 10.75 -52.63
N LEU A 8 27.31 10.51 -51.32
CA LEU A 8 26.09 10.79 -50.54
C LEU A 8 26.00 12.24 -50.01
N ARG A 9 27.10 13.01 -50.06
CA ARG A 9 27.09 14.45 -49.72
C ARG A 9 26.64 15.37 -50.87
N SER A 10 26.55 14.86 -52.09
CA SER A 10 26.17 15.64 -53.28
C SER A 10 24.65 15.83 -53.41
N HIS A 11 23.85 14.93 -52.85
CA HIS A 11 22.37 15.03 -52.88
C HIS A 11 21.77 15.94 -51.80
N MET A 12 22.54 16.34 -50.79
CA MET A 12 22.08 17.21 -49.70
C MET A 12 22.27 18.72 -49.96
N LYS A 13 22.88 19.15 -51.08
CA LYS A 13 23.15 20.57 -51.37
C LYS A 13 22.38 21.17 -52.55
N LYS A 14 21.54 20.41 -53.26
CA LYS A 14 20.78 20.92 -54.42
C LYS A 14 19.28 21.14 -54.20
N ILE A 15 18.78 20.91 -52.99
CA ILE A 15 17.36 21.17 -52.64
C ILE A 15 17.20 22.49 -51.87
N PHE A 16 18.30 23.14 -51.48
CA PHE A 16 18.31 24.36 -50.66
C PHE A 16 18.22 25.68 -51.44
N THR A 17 17.95 25.68 -52.75
CA THR A 17 17.86 26.93 -53.52
C THR A 17 16.93 26.74 -54.70
N ARG A 18 15.71 27.30 -54.58
CA ARG A 18 14.69 27.61 -55.61
C ARG A 18 13.29 27.12 -55.20
N VAL A 19 12.66 27.79 -54.22
CA VAL A 19 11.30 28.36 -54.37
C VAL A 19 11.20 29.48 -53.32
N LEU A 20 11.73 30.65 -53.68
CA LEU A 20 11.43 31.93 -53.05
C LEU A 20 10.57 32.70 -54.05
N MET A 21 9.56 33.41 -53.54
CA MET A 21 8.64 34.34 -54.22
C MET A 21 7.30 33.76 -54.70
N LEU A 22 6.27 33.95 -53.87
CA LEU A 22 5.05 34.69 -54.25
C LEU A 22 4.28 35.05 -52.97
N ALA A 23 4.41 36.30 -52.57
CA ALA A 23 3.62 36.93 -51.51
C ALA A 23 2.38 37.58 -52.12
N LEU A 24 1.20 37.34 -51.54
CA LEU A 24 0.09 38.31 -51.57
C LEU A 24 -0.64 38.26 -50.23
N ALA A 25 -0.66 39.42 -49.59
CA ALA A 25 -1.30 39.71 -48.33
C ALA A 25 -2.82 39.85 -48.49
N SER A 26 -3.57 39.38 -47.49
CA SER A 26 -4.76 40.09 -47.04
C SER A 26 -4.92 39.88 -45.54
N ALA A 27 -4.76 40.97 -44.81
CA ALA A 27 -5.11 41.10 -43.42
C ALA A 27 -6.64 41.14 -43.30
N TYR A 28 -7.20 40.35 -42.39
CA TYR A 28 -8.43 40.72 -41.71
C TYR A 28 -8.27 40.43 -40.22
N ALA A 29 -8.67 41.43 -39.44
CA ALA A 29 -8.41 41.58 -38.03
C ALA A 29 -9.40 40.79 -37.15
N GLN A 30 -8.88 40.43 -35.98
CA GLN A 30 -9.50 40.50 -34.64
C GLN A 30 -10.84 39.78 -34.34
N SER A 31 -10.66 38.86 -33.38
CA SER A 31 -11.46 38.69 -32.16
C SER A 31 -12.73 37.85 -32.22
N CYS A 32 -12.61 36.64 -31.69
CA CYS A 32 -13.59 36.14 -30.72
C CYS A 32 -12.83 35.35 -29.64
N SER A 33 -12.74 35.91 -28.44
CA SER A 33 -12.48 35.13 -27.23
C SER A 33 -13.57 34.06 -27.11
N LEU A 34 -13.21 32.85 -26.67
CA LEU A 34 -13.95 32.00 -25.73
C LEU A 34 -13.24 30.64 -25.61
N MET A 35 -12.84 30.34 -24.37
CA MET A 35 -12.85 29.03 -23.72
C MET A 35 -12.01 27.88 -24.28
N GLY A 36 -11.17 27.33 -23.40
CA GLY A 36 -10.69 25.97 -23.57
C GLY A 36 -9.38 25.67 -22.87
N GLY A 37 -9.26 26.00 -21.58
CA GLY A 37 -8.27 25.34 -20.72
C GLY A 37 -8.54 23.85 -20.75
N LYS A 38 -7.65 23.08 -21.39
CA LYS A 38 -7.66 21.62 -21.32
C LYS A 38 -6.94 21.20 -20.04
N ASP A 39 -7.66 21.16 -18.93
CA ASP A 39 -7.32 20.30 -17.82
C ASP A 39 -7.53 18.85 -18.27
N LYS A 40 -6.45 18.21 -18.72
CA LYS A 40 -6.39 16.75 -18.90
C LYS A 40 -5.94 16.13 -17.57
N SER A 41 -6.85 15.93 -16.63
CA SER A 41 -6.58 15.08 -15.45
C SER A 41 -7.81 14.35 -14.88
N VAL A 42 -9.02 14.64 -15.35
CA VAL A 42 -10.25 14.09 -14.74
C VAL A 42 -10.62 12.68 -15.26
N GLY A 43 -9.96 12.17 -16.31
CA GLY A 43 -10.39 10.92 -16.97
C GLY A 43 -9.67 9.63 -16.58
N ALA A 44 -8.43 9.67 -16.07
CA ALA A 44 -7.61 8.46 -15.91
C ALA A 44 -7.87 7.70 -14.59
N ASN A 45 -8.27 8.39 -13.52
CA ASN A 45 -8.43 7.75 -12.21
C ASN A 45 -9.79 7.08 -11.99
N GLN A 46 -10.81 7.39 -12.78
CA GLN A 46 -12.14 6.76 -12.61
C GLN A 46 -12.18 5.30 -13.04
N GLU A 47 -11.33 4.89 -14.00
CA GLU A 47 -11.29 3.51 -14.49
C GLU A 47 -10.58 2.55 -13.53
N ILE A 48 -9.59 3.04 -12.77
CA ILE A 48 -8.77 2.23 -11.84
C ILE A 48 -9.63 1.58 -10.75
N HIS A 49 -10.66 2.26 -10.26
CA HIS A 49 -11.51 1.77 -9.17
C HIS A 49 -12.67 0.88 -9.63
N ALA A 50 -12.95 0.80 -10.93
CA ALA A 50 -14.08 0.02 -11.45
C ALA A 50 -13.98 -1.48 -11.11
N SER A 51 -12.76 -1.97 -10.86
CA SER A 51 -12.46 -3.35 -10.46
C SER A 51 -12.58 -3.61 -8.95
N GLN A 52 -12.90 -2.60 -8.15
CA GLN A 52 -13.03 -2.70 -6.70
C GLN A 52 -14.49 -2.83 -6.27
N PRO A 53 -14.79 -3.61 -5.21
CA PRO A 53 -16.08 -3.51 -4.55
C PRO A 53 -16.28 -2.10 -3.99
N GLN A 54 -17.52 -1.59 -4.08
CA GLN A 54 -17.90 -0.26 -3.60
C GLN A 54 -16.94 0.84 -4.12
N PRO A 55 -16.83 1.04 -5.46
CA PRO A 55 -15.86 1.98 -6.06
C PRO A 55 -15.91 3.40 -5.48
N GLU A 56 -17.08 3.82 -5.00
CA GLU A 56 -17.33 5.12 -4.38
C GLU A 56 -16.62 5.33 -3.04
N VAL A 57 -16.24 4.25 -2.35
CA VAL A 57 -15.49 4.33 -1.09
C VAL A 57 -14.07 4.83 -1.34
N TRP A 58 -13.46 4.44 -2.46
CA TRP A 58 -12.04 4.69 -2.75
C TRP A 58 -11.77 6.13 -3.22
N PHE A 59 -10.64 6.68 -2.79
CA PHE A 59 -10.19 8.02 -3.14
C PHE A 59 -9.83 8.09 -4.63
N LYS A 60 -10.44 9.04 -5.35
CA LYS A 60 -10.33 9.19 -6.81
C LYS A 60 -9.10 9.97 -7.30
N GLY A 61 -8.25 10.46 -6.38
CA GLY A 61 -7.02 11.18 -6.72
C GLY A 61 -5.80 10.26 -6.67
N ASN A 62 -4.61 10.82 -6.92
CA ASN A 62 -3.36 10.09 -6.73
C ASN A 62 -2.97 10.03 -5.24
N VAL A 63 -1.93 9.25 -4.92
CA VAL A 63 -1.48 9.04 -3.53
C VAL A 63 -1.00 10.33 -2.87
N ASP A 64 -0.31 11.21 -3.60
CA ASP A 64 0.14 12.48 -3.04
C ASP A 64 -1.03 13.40 -2.68
N GLU A 65 -2.07 13.42 -3.51
CA GLU A 65 -3.34 14.10 -3.21
C GLU A 65 -4.03 13.48 -2.00
N ALA A 66 -4.03 12.15 -1.88
CA ALA A 66 -4.60 11.44 -0.75
C ALA A 66 -3.94 11.89 0.57
N PHE A 67 -2.61 11.98 0.61
CA PHE A 67 -1.88 12.47 1.79
C PHE A 67 -2.12 13.96 2.07
N LYS A 68 -2.26 14.79 1.04
CA LYS A 68 -2.66 16.21 1.22
C LYS A 68 -4.03 16.32 1.88
N ILE A 69 -5.00 15.51 1.45
CA ILE A 69 -6.34 15.46 2.04
C ILE A 69 -6.28 14.89 3.46
N ALA A 70 -5.55 13.79 3.68
CA ALA A 70 -5.36 13.19 5.00
C ALA A 70 -4.82 14.22 6.00
N LYS A 71 -3.81 15.01 5.59
CA LYS A 71 -3.24 16.07 6.44
C LYS A 71 -4.20 17.22 6.70
N LYS A 72 -4.95 17.66 5.69
CA LYS A 72 -5.95 18.72 5.82
C LYS A 72 -7.08 18.31 6.78
N ASP A 73 -7.57 17.09 6.62
CA ASP A 73 -8.75 16.59 7.32
C ASP A 73 -8.40 15.84 8.62
N LYS A 74 -7.10 15.74 8.95
CA LYS A 74 -6.55 15.03 10.12
C LYS A 74 -6.99 13.58 10.18
N LYS A 75 -6.97 12.91 9.03
CA LYS A 75 -7.29 11.49 8.88
C LYS A 75 -6.04 10.69 8.59
N MET A 76 -6.07 9.41 8.95
CA MET A 76 -5.10 8.42 8.48
C MET A 76 -5.40 8.02 7.04
N VAL A 77 -4.42 7.43 6.36
CA VAL A 77 -4.58 6.81 5.05
C VAL A 77 -4.71 5.31 5.23
N PHE A 78 -5.76 4.72 4.65
CA PHE A 78 -5.86 3.28 4.46
C PHE A 78 -5.39 2.98 3.04
N LEU A 79 -4.31 2.24 2.87
CA LEU A 79 -3.73 1.96 1.56
C LEU A 79 -3.79 0.47 1.27
N TYR A 80 -4.42 0.12 0.16
CA TYR A 80 -4.48 -1.25 -0.36
C TYR A 80 -3.71 -1.33 -1.68
N TRP A 81 -2.71 -2.21 -1.72
CA TRP A 81 -1.95 -2.54 -2.93
C TRP A 81 -2.27 -3.96 -3.36
N GLY A 82 -2.77 -4.10 -4.58
CA GLY A 82 -3.18 -5.38 -5.13
C GLY A 82 -3.40 -5.34 -6.64
N ALA A 83 -3.53 -6.51 -7.25
CA ALA A 83 -3.74 -6.65 -8.68
C ALA A 83 -5.05 -7.39 -8.98
N VAL A 84 -5.66 -7.13 -10.14
CA VAL A 84 -6.93 -7.75 -10.54
C VAL A 84 -6.77 -9.27 -10.74
N TRP A 85 -5.63 -9.68 -11.29
CA TRP A 85 -5.31 -11.08 -11.57
C TRP A 85 -4.91 -11.89 -10.33
N CYS A 86 -4.70 -11.25 -9.18
CA CYS A 86 -4.18 -11.87 -7.95
C CYS A 86 -5.31 -12.63 -7.20
N PRO A 87 -5.25 -13.97 -7.07
CA PRO A 87 -6.28 -14.73 -6.38
C PRO A 87 -6.52 -14.35 -4.90
N PRO A 88 -5.49 -14.22 -4.04
CA PRO A 88 -5.71 -13.82 -2.64
C PRO A 88 -6.26 -12.37 -2.52
N CYS A 89 -5.97 -11.51 -3.50
CA CYS A 89 -6.55 -10.18 -3.59
C CYS A 89 -8.07 -10.24 -3.82
N ASN A 90 -8.53 -11.15 -4.69
CA ASN A 90 -9.94 -11.34 -4.97
C ASN A 90 -10.69 -11.95 -3.78
N GLU A 91 -10.03 -12.84 -3.02
CA GLU A 91 -10.57 -13.35 -1.76
C GLU A 91 -10.75 -12.23 -0.72
N LEU A 92 -9.73 -11.40 -0.51
CA LEU A 92 -9.80 -10.25 0.40
C LEU A 92 -10.94 -9.29 0.01
N LYS A 93 -11.10 -8.99 -1.29
CA LYS A 93 -12.20 -8.17 -1.80
C LYS A 93 -13.56 -8.76 -1.45
N GLN A 94 -13.73 -10.06 -1.62
CA GLN A 94 -15.00 -10.74 -1.33
C GLN A 94 -15.28 -10.82 0.17
N GLN A 95 -14.28 -11.11 0.99
CA GLN A 95 -14.44 -11.32 2.42
C GLN A 95 -14.58 -9.99 3.18
N ILE A 96 -13.85 -8.95 2.76
CA ILE A 96 -13.75 -7.68 3.48
C ILE A 96 -14.35 -6.52 2.68
N PHE A 97 -13.78 -6.17 1.52
CA PHE A 97 -14.11 -4.90 0.85
C PHE A 97 -15.55 -4.84 0.30
N SER A 98 -16.15 -5.99 0.02
CA SER A 98 -17.55 -6.06 -0.41
C SER A 98 -18.56 -5.83 0.72
N LYS A 99 -18.12 -5.89 1.99
CA LYS A 99 -19.01 -5.83 3.14
C LYS A 99 -19.42 -4.39 3.44
N PRO A 100 -20.68 -4.12 3.82
CA PRO A 100 -21.10 -2.77 4.21
C PRO A 100 -20.25 -2.18 5.36
N ARG A 101 -19.82 -3.04 6.29
CA ARG A 101 -18.98 -2.65 7.42
C ARG A 101 -17.64 -2.04 6.99
N PHE A 102 -17.09 -2.46 5.84
CA PHE A 102 -15.87 -1.87 5.30
C PHE A 102 -16.09 -0.39 4.94
N ALA A 103 -17.16 -0.05 4.21
CA ALA A 103 -17.49 1.34 3.88
C ALA A 103 -17.63 2.21 5.15
N GLU A 104 -18.31 1.69 6.18
CA GLU A 104 -18.45 2.40 7.45
C GLU A 104 -17.10 2.71 8.10
N LEU A 105 -16.21 1.72 8.16
CA LEU A 105 -14.87 1.91 8.71
C LEU A 105 -14.05 2.92 7.90
N MET A 106 -14.14 2.87 6.58
CA MET A 106 -13.40 3.75 5.67
C MET A 106 -13.78 5.23 5.80
N THR A 107 -14.91 5.57 6.42
CA THR A 107 -15.24 6.97 6.74
C THR A 107 -14.21 7.65 7.65
N ASN A 108 -13.46 6.87 8.44
CA ASN A 108 -12.39 7.35 9.32
C ASN A 108 -11.05 7.59 8.60
N PHE A 109 -10.94 7.18 7.34
CA PHE A 109 -9.69 7.19 6.58
C PHE A 109 -9.81 7.99 5.28
N VAL A 110 -8.67 8.22 4.64
CA VAL A 110 -8.59 8.41 3.19
C VAL A 110 -8.21 7.06 2.57
N PRO A 111 -9.16 6.30 2.00
CA PRO A 111 -8.89 4.98 1.44
C PRO A 111 -8.29 5.08 0.03
N VAL A 112 -7.11 4.50 -0.18
CA VAL A 112 -6.35 4.54 -1.42
C VAL A 112 -6.20 3.12 -1.94
N TYR A 113 -6.61 2.91 -3.20
CA TYR A 113 -6.31 1.69 -3.93
C TYR A 113 -5.16 1.95 -4.90
N LEU A 114 -4.14 1.10 -4.83
CA LEU A 114 -3.04 1.03 -5.78
C LEU A 114 -3.20 -0.22 -6.65
N ASP A 115 -3.47 0.00 -7.93
CA ASP A 115 -3.45 -1.07 -8.92
C ASP A 115 -2.01 -1.46 -9.23
N GLY A 116 -1.62 -2.65 -8.77
CA GLY A 116 -0.29 -3.21 -8.89
C GLY A 116 0.26 -3.25 -10.32
N ASP A 117 -0.56 -3.20 -11.35
CA ASP A 117 -0.08 -3.20 -12.74
C ASP A 117 0.38 -1.80 -13.22
N THR A 118 0.23 -0.76 -12.40
CA THR A 118 0.62 0.62 -12.73
C THR A 118 2.02 0.99 -12.22
N GLU A 119 2.75 1.82 -12.97
CA GLU A 119 4.07 2.31 -12.58
C GLU A 119 4.04 3.06 -11.24
N ALA A 120 3.02 3.90 -11.04
CA ALA A 120 2.83 4.62 -9.79
C ALA A 120 2.68 3.66 -8.59
N ALA A 121 1.92 2.57 -8.76
CA ALA A 121 1.76 1.59 -7.70
C ALA A 121 3.07 0.87 -7.35
N GLN A 122 3.94 0.59 -8.33
CA GLN A 122 5.25 -0.01 -8.07
C GLN A 122 6.15 0.95 -7.27
N ILE A 123 6.17 2.24 -7.62
CA ILE A 123 6.94 3.27 -6.88
C ILE A 123 6.48 3.34 -5.42
N TRP A 124 5.16 3.37 -5.19
CA TRP A 124 4.61 3.43 -3.83
C TRP A 124 4.77 2.11 -3.07
N GLY A 125 4.67 0.96 -3.75
CA GLY A 125 4.94 -0.36 -3.19
C GLY A 125 6.37 -0.47 -2.68
N GLU A 126 7.35 -0.04 -3.48
CA GLU A 126 8.76 0.01 -3.07
C GLU A 126 8.98 0.95 -1.89
N LYS A 127 8.40 2.16 -1.95
CA LYS A 127 8.51 3.16 -0.87
C LYS A 127 8.00 2.64 0.47
N PHE A 128 6.90 1.89 0.47
CA PHE A 128 6.34 1.26 1.66
C PHE A 128 6.84 -0.18 1.88
N GLN A 129 7.89 -0.59 1.17
CA GLN A 129 8.56 -1.88 1.32
C GLN A 129 7.58 -3.06 1.26
N ALA A 130 6.58 -2.96 0.39
CA ALA A 130 5.61 -4.01 0.20
C ALA A 130 6.26 -5.18 -0.55
N SER A 131 6.24 -6.36 0.07
CA SER A 131 6.95 -7.55 -0.42
C SER A 131 6.07 -8.51 -1.24
N GLY A 132 4.76 -8.27 -1.30
CA GLY A 132 3.84 -9.11 -2.05
C GLY A 132 2.40 -8.61 -2.03
N TYR A 133 1.57 -9.25 -2.86
CA TYR A 133 0.14 -8.99 -2.91
C TYR A 133 -0.65 -10.01 -2.08
N PRO A 134 -1.79 -9.60 -1.50
CA PRO A 134 -2.16 -8.22 -1.21
C PRO A 134 -1.29 -7.60 -0.08
N THR A 135 -1.10 -6.29 -0.12
CA THR A 135 -0.55 -5.51 1.01
C THR A 135 -1.61 -4.50 1.47
N VAL A 136 -1.90 -4.44 2.77
CA VAL A 136 -2.85 -3.49 3.38
C VAL A 136 -2.15 -2.72 4.49
N LEU A 137 -2.14 -1.39 4.39
CA LEU A 137 -1.46 -0.50 5.32
C LEU A 137 -2.43 0.52 5.91
N ILE A 138 -2.18 0.87 7.17
CA ILE A 138 -2.68 2.10 7.78
C ILE A 138 -1.47 3.00 8.04
N LEU A 139 -1.54 4.20 7.47
CA LEU A 139 -0.48 5.20 7.50
C LEU A 139 -0.99 6.48 8.16
N ASP A 140 -0.13 7.20 8.86
CA ASP A 140 -0.46 8.56 9.31
C ASP A 140 -0.42 9.56 8.14
N GLU A 141 -0.82 10.81 8.39
CA GLU A 141 -0.83 11.87 7.37
C GLU A 141 0.57 12.30 6.90
N ASN A 142 1.62 11.87 7.60
CA ASN A 142 3.02 12.12 7.27
C ASN A 142 3.69 10.89 6.63
N GLN A 143 2.88 9.94 6.13
CA GLN A 143 3.32 8.73 5.42
C GLN A 143 4.08 7.73 6.30
N LYS A 144 3.96 7.83 7.63
CA LYS A 144 4.53 6.84 8.55
C LYS A 144 3.61 5.62 8.60
N GLU A 145 4.19 4.44 8.43
CA GLU A 145 3.47 3.20 8.66
C GLU A 145 3.13 3.04 10.14
N LEU A 146 1.83 2.99 10.43
CA LEU A 146 1.32 2.69 11.76
C LEU A 146 1.08 1.20 11.88
N PHE A 147 0.51 0.58 10.84
CA PHE A 147 0.07 -0.80 10.91
C PHE A 147 0.03 -1.44 9.52
N ARG A 148 0.44 -2.70 9.44
CA ARG A 148 0.32 -3.55 8.26
C ARG A 148 -0.57 -4.73 8.60
N LEU A 149 -1.73 -4.77 7.97
CA LEU A 149 -2.79 -5.70 8.34
C LEU A 149 -2.60 -7.05 7.65
N SER A 150 -2.82 -8.13 8.39
CA SER A 150 -3.04 -9.46 7.79
C SER A 150 -4.19 -9.39 6.80
N THR A 151 -4.13 -10.21 5.75
CA THR A 151 -5.20 -10.31 4.75
C THR A 151 -5.96 -11.63 4.80
N VAL A 152 -5.63 -12.48 5.77
CA VAL A 152 -6.34 -13.73 6.09
C VAL A 152 -7.07 -13.53 7.41
N LEU A 153 -8.30 -13.03 7.34
CA LEU A 153 -9.15 -12.69 8.48
C LEU A 153 -10.62 -12.50 8.06
N SER A 154 -11.52 -12.67 9.02
CA SER A 154 -12.94 -12.34 8.89
C SER A 154 -13.20 -10.83 8.98
N ILE A 155 -14.42 -10.39 8.64
CA ILE A 155 -14.80 -8.97 8.73
C ILE A 155 -14.86 -8.49 10.19
N GLU A 156 -15.21 -9.36 11.13
CA GLU A 156 -15.24 -9.08 12.57
C GLU A 156 -13.83 -8.83 13.11
N GLU A 157 -12.87 -9.65 12.69
CA GLU A 157 -11.45 -9.51 13.05
C GLU A 157 -10.84 -8.26 12.42
N PHE A 158 -11.18 -7.98 11.16
CA PHE A 158 -10.79 -6.76 10.47
C PHE A 158 -11.29 -5.52 11.21
N ASP A 159 -12.58 -5.49 11.59
CA ASP A 159 -13.17 -4.42 12.38
C ASP A 159 -12.44 -4.25 13.72
N GLY A 160 -12.26 -5.34 14.48
CA GLY A 160 -11.55 -5.30 15.76
C GLY A 160 -10.12 -4.75 15.65
N ALA A 161 -9.37 -5.16 14.63
CA ALA A 161 -8.02 -4.68 14.38
C ALA A 161 -7.99 -3.18 14.00
N VAL A 162 -8.87 -2.76 13.08
CA VAL A 162 -8.96 -1.36 12.63
C VAL A 162 -9.41 -0.44 13.78
N GLN A 163 -10.42 -0.85 14.56
CA GLN A 163 -10.87 -0.11 15.74
C GLN A 163 -9.77 0.01 16.79
N SER A 164 -8.93 -1.02 16.97
CA SER A 164 -7.82 -0.98 17.92
C SER A 164 -6.77 0.07 17.55
N VAL A 165 -6.49 0.23 16.25
CA VAL A 165 -5.63 1.30 15.72
C VAL A 165 -6.27 2.67 15.94
N LEU A 166 -7.55 2.84 15.57
CA LEU A 166 -8.29 4.09 15.73
C LEU A 166 -8.36 4.55 17.20
N ALA A 167 -8.71 3.65 18.11
CA ALA A 167 -8.94 3.96 19.53
C ALA A 167 -7.67 4.29 20.33
N SER A 168 -6.50 4.13 19.73
CA SER A 168 -5.21 4.28 20.43
C SER A 168 -4.24 5.21 19.72
N SER A 169 -4.66 5.82 18.60
CA SER A 169 -3.73 6.39 17.60
C SER A 169 -2.56 5.43 17.34
N GLY A 170 -2.86 4.13 17.36
CA GLY A 170 -1.93 3.11 17.79
C GLY A 170 -1.19 2.51 16.62
N SER A 171 0.12 2.46 16.71
CA SER A 171 0.95 1.70 15.77
C SER A 171 1.29 0.32 16.32
N LEU A 172 1.71 -0.57 15.43
CA LEU A 172 2.36 -1.83 15.76
C LEU A 172 3.53 -1.61 16.74
N GLU A 173 4.35 -0.59 16.49
CA GLU A 173 5.47 -0.24 17.37
C GLU A 173 5.00 0.06 18.81
N ARG A 174 3.93 0.86 18.96
CA ARG A 174 3.37 1.19 20.28
C ARG A 174 2.80 -0.05 20.98
N ALA A 175 2.10 -0.90 20.24
CA ALA A 175 1.53 -2.15 20.76
C ALA A 175 2.64 -3.10 21.22
N ALA A 176 3.69 -3.24 20.41
CA ALA A 176 4.87 -4.02 20.74
C ALA A 176 5.55 -3.52 22.02
N SER A 177 5.81 -2.21 22.14
CA SER A 177 6.36 -1.63 23.38
C SER A 177 5.46 -1.91 24.59
N ALA A 178 4.13 -1.86 24.43
CA ALA A 178 3.21 -2.16 25.52
C ALA A 178 3.31 -3.61 26.01
N VAL A 179 3.45 -4.58 25.10
CA VAL A 179 3.68 -5.99 25.46
C VAL A 179 5.04 -6.16 26.12
N MET A 180 6.09 -5.58 25.54
CA MET A 180 7.47 -5.68 26.06
C MET A 180 7.62 -5.06 27.46
N GLU A 181 6.79 -4.08 27.79
CA GLU A 181 6.75 -3.41 29.09
C GLU A 181 5.69 -4.00 30.05
N SER A 182 5.10 -5.15 29.70
CA SER A 182 4.07 -5.84 30.49
C SER A 182 2.87 -4.96 30.87
N ARG A 183 2.47 -4.05 29.97
CA ARG A 183 1.36 -3.11 30.15
C ARG A 183 0.36 -3.12 29.00
N ALA A 184 0.42 -4.15 28.16
CA ALA A 184 -0.47 -4.32 27.03
C ALA A 184 -1.91 -4.46 27.50
N LYS A 185 -2.82 -3.87 26.73
CA LYS A 185 -4.26 -4.08 26.84
C LYS A 185 -4.72 -5.01 25.71
N HIS A 186 -5.93 -5.53 25.82
CA HIS A 186 -6.54 -6.35 24.77
C HIS A 186 -6.42 -5.74 23.35
N LYS A 187 -6.63 -4.43 23.20
CA LYS A 187 -6.46 -3.72 21.92
C LYS A 187 -5.02 -3.73 21.37
N ASP A 188 -4.01 -3.78 22.24
CA ASP A 188 -2.61 -3.90 21.80
C ASP A 188 -2.35 -5.32 21.27
N LEU A 189 -2.93 -6.33 21.94
CA LEU A 189 -2.88 -7.72 21.49
C LEU A 189 -3.60 -7.89 20.14
N LEU A 190 -4.76 -7.26 19.92
CA LEU A 190 -5.45 -7.30 18.62
C LEU A 190 -4.59 -6.73 17.48
N VAL A 191 -3.87 -5.62 17.71
CA VAL A 191 -2.94 -5.08 16.71
C VAL A 191 -1.85 -6.09 16.39
N LEU A 192 -1.24 -6.72 17.40
CA LEU A 192 -0.21 -7.73 17.17
C LEU A 192 -0.76 -8.98 16.47
N ALA A 193 -1.90 -9.49 16.92
CA ALA A 193 -2.55 -10.69 16.41
C ALA A 193 -2.88 -10.57 14.92
N TYR A 194 -3.31 -9.39 14.47
CA TYR A 194 -3.70 -9.15 13.07
C TYR A 194 -2.67 -8.37 12.25
N SER A 195 -1.40 -8.34 12.70
CA SER A 195 -0.28 -7.84 11.91
C SER A 195 0.15 -8.85 10.82
N SER A 196 0.52 -8.37 9.64
CA SER A 196 1.15 -9.20 8.59
C SER A 196 2.64 -9.39 8.89
N TRP A 197 2.97 -10.24 9.87
CA TRP A 197 4.33 -10.49 10.36
C TRP A 197 5.32 -10.97 9.30
N ASP A 198 4.83 -11.57 8.23
CA ASP A 198 5.55 -12.08 7.07
C ASP A 198 5.96 -10.97 6.08
N GLN A 199 5.22 -9.86 6.06
CA GLN A 199 5.48 -8.71 5.17
C GLN A 199 6.18 -7.54 5.87
N LEU A 200 6.46 -7.65 7.17
CA LEU A 200 7.14 -6.58 7.90
C LEU A 200 8.61 -6.43 7.43
N PRO A 201 9.12 -5.20 7.30
CA PRO A 201 10.52 -4.96 6.95
C PRO A 201 11.52 -5.55 7.96
N GLU A 202 12.38 -6.45 7.50
CA GLU A 202 13.38 -7.14 8.35
C GLU A 202 14.32 -6.17 9.08
N ALA A 203 14.64 -5.03 8.47
CA ALA A 203 15.48 -4.00 9.09
C ALA A 203 14.84 -3.39 10.36
N GLN A 204 13.52 -3.32 10.42
CA GLN A 204 12.77 -2.79 11.56
C GLN A 204 12.30 -3.89 12.51
N TRP A 205 11.97 -5.05 11.95
CA TRP A 205 11.40 -6.20 12.65
C TRP A 205 12.24 -7.46 12.43
N PRO A 206 13.50 -7.47 12.90
CA PRO A 206 14.35 -8.64 12.75
C PRO A 206 13.73 -9.84 13.44
N ALA A 207 14.02 -11.05 12.96
CA ALA A 207 13.37 -12.26 13.44
C ALA A 207 13.46 -12.46 14.96
N SER A 208 14.60 -12.13 15.59
CA SER A 208 14.76 -12.19 17.05
C SER A 208 13.76 -11.29 17.79
N ARG A 209 13.51 -10.09 17.28
CA ARG A 209 12.51 -9.16 17.83
C ARG A 209 11.11 -9.73 17.67
N ARG A 210 10.77 -10.27 16.50
CA ARG A 210 9.45 -10.88 16.23
C ARG A 210 9.20 -12.09 17.14
N ILE A 211 10.15 -13.01 17.25
CA ILE A 211 10.06 -14.21 18.09
C ILE A 211 9.83 -13.83 19.57
N ASN A 212 10.67 -12.95 20.12
CA ASN A 212 10.55 -12.54 21.52
C ASN A 212 9.22 -11.84 21.81
N LEU A 213 8.76 -11.00 20.87
CA LEU A 213 7.49 -10.31 21.01
C LEU A 213 6.30 -11.27 20.96
N MET A 214 6.32 -12.28 20.08
CA MET A 214 5.27 -13.28 20.01
C MET A 214 5.22 -14.17 21.26
N GLU A 215 6.38 -14.55 21.82
CA GLU A 215 6.47 -15.26 23.11
C GLU A 215 5.80 -14.44 24.21
N GLN A 216 6.14 -13.16 24.34
CA GLN A 216 5.56 -12.30 25.38
C GLN A 216 4.07 -12.00 25.15
N ALA A 217 3.64 -11.87 23.90
CA ALA A 217 2.24 -11.70 23.58
C ALA A 217 1.42 -12.96 23.92
N PHE A 218 1.99 -14.15 23.68
CA PHE A 218 1.40 -15.43 24.10
C PHE A 218 1.28 -15.54 25.62
N GLU A 219 2.32 -15.14 26.37
CA GLU A 219 2.29 -15.11 27.83
C GLU A 219 1.29 -14.09 28.39
N SER A 220 1.14 -12.94 27.71
CA SER A 220 0.21 -11.87 28.09
C SER A 220 -1.25 -12.13 27.70
N ALA A 221 -1.50 -13.06 26.77
CA ALA A 221 -2.84 -13.37 26.31
C ALA A 221 -3.65 -14.06 27.42
N GLU A 222 -4.87 -13.56 27.67
CA GLU A 222 -5.74 -14.09 28.71
C GLU A 222 -6.70 -15.16 28.16
N THR A 223 -7.06 -15.06 26.88
CA THR A 223 -8.06 -15.92 26.27
C THR A 223 -7.45 -17.05 25.44
N SER A 224 -8.15 -18.19 25.36
CA SER A 224 -7.72 -19.34 24.54
C SER A 224 -7.56 -18.99 23.04
N PRO A 225 -8.46 -18.20 22.41
CA PRO A 225 -8.27 -17.76 21.03
C PRO A 225 -6.99 -16.94 20.82
N GLU A 226 -6.73 -15.94 21.67
CA GLU A 226 -5.50 -15.12 21.57
C GLU A 226 -4.24 -15.97 21.74
N LYS A 227 -4.22 -16.87 22.74
CA LYS A 227 -3.10 -17.80 22.92
C LYS A 227 -2.89 -18.68 21.70
N SER A 228 -3.95 -19.12 21.05
CA SER A 228 -3.86 -19.94 19.84
C SER A 228 -3.27 -19.15 18.67
N ILE A 229 -3.69 -17.89 18.48
CA ILE A 229 -3.14 -17.01 17.45
C ILE A 229 -1.66 -16.75 17.69
N PHE A 230 -1.28 -16.28 18.89
CA PHE A 230 0.11 -15.98 19.19
C PHE A 230 0.99 -17.22 19.22
N GLY A 231 0.48 -18.35 19.72
CA GLY A 231 1.19 -19.63 19.69
C GLY A 231 1.49 -20.07 18.26
N SER A 232 0.49 -20.01 17.37
CA SER A 232 0.69 -20.32 15.95
C SER A 232 1.69 -19.36 15.28
N GLN A 233 1.57 -18.05 15.53
CA GLN A 233 2.47 -17.06 14.97
C GLN A 233 3.90 -17.25 15.47
N TRP A 234 4.07 -17.50 16.77
CA TRP A 234 5.36 -17.76 17.38
C TRP A 234 6.03 -19.00 16.77
N ILE A 235 5.30 -20.11 16.64
CA ILE A 235 5.80 -21.33 15.98
C ILE A 235 6.20 -21.04 14.55
N THR A 236 5.39 -20.30 13.78
CA THR A 236 5.73 -19.93 12.39
C THR A 236 7.04 -19.12 12.34
N GLN A 237 7.23 -18.14 13.22
CA GLN A 237 8.48 -17.36 13.27
C GLN A 237 9.68 -18.25 13.63
N LEU A 238 9.52 -19.16 14.59
CA LEU A 238 10.55 -20.12 14.97
C LEU A 238 10.89 -21.09 13.83
N VAL A 239 9.90 -21.59 13.10
CA VAL A 239 10.10 -22.50 11.96
C VAL A 239 10.79 -21.77 10.81
N ALA A 240 10.43 -20.52 10.53
CA ALA A 240 11.11 -19.70 9.54
C ALA A 240 12.61 -19.51 9.88
N GLU A 241 12.92 -19.33 11.18
CA GLU A 241 14.29 -19.20 11.68
C GLU A 241 15.00 -20.53 11.97
N LYS A 242 14.38 -21.69 11.73
CA LYS A 242 14.90 -23.02 12.14
C LYS A 242 16.24 -23.40 11.48
N THR A 243 16.70 -22.62 10.50
CA THR A 243 18.09 -22.69 10.01
C THR A 243 19.13 -22.09 10.97
N LYS A 244 18.70 -21.49 12.10
CA LYS A 244 19.53 -20.71 13.04
C LYS A 244 19.19 -20.86 14.54
N LEU A 245 18.16 -21.64 14.93
CA LEU A 245 17.74 -21.76 16.34
C LEU A 245 18.63 -22.72 17.16
N SER A 246 18.94 -22.34 18.41
CA SER A 246 19.62 -23.22 19.36
C SER A 246 18.68 -24.29 19.95
N GLU A 247 19.22 -25.47 20.26
CA GLU A 247 18.50 -26.64 20.76
C GLU A 247 17.69 -26.36 22.04
N LYS A 248 18.15 -25.43 22.88
CA LYS A 248 17.50 -24.99 24.12
C LYS A 248 16.15 -24.29 23.89
N LEU A 249 16.02 -23.55 22.78
CA LEU A 249 14.75 -22.89 22.44
C LEU A 249 13.72 -23.90 21.94
N LEU A 250 14.15 -24.92 21.19
CA LEU A 250 13.26 -25.97 20.70
C LEU A 250 12.60 -26.74 21.86
N GLN A 251 13.35 -27.08 22.90
CA GLN A 251 12.81 -27.79 24.06
C GLN A 251 11.74 -27.00 24.83
N ARG A 252 11.76 -25.67 24.80
CA ARG A 252 10.74 -24.83 25.46
C ARG A 252 9.46 -24.69 24.65
N VAL A 253 9.53 -24.85 23.33
CA VAL A 253 8.40 -24.71 22.40
C VAL A 253 7.56 -25.98 22.33
N PHE A 254 8.19 -27.14 22.55
CA PHE A 254 7.55 -28.46 22.50
C PHE A 254 7.26 -29.07 23.89
N ALA A 255 7.49 -28.32 24.97
CA ALA A 255 7.16 -28.72 26.34
C ALA A 255 5.89 -28.01 26.81
#